data_AF-A0A1L0G4B9-F1
#
_entry.id   AF-A0A1L0G4B9-F1
#
_cell.length_a   1.000
_cell.length_b   1.000
_cell.length_c   1.000
_cell.angle_alpha   90.00
_cell.angle_beta   90.00
_cell.angle_gamma   90.00
#
_symmetry.space_group_name_H-M   'P 1'
#
loop_
_entity.id
_entity.type
_entity.pdbx_description
1 polymer ?
#
loop_
_entity_poly.entity_id
_entity_poly.type
_entity_poly.pdbx_seq_one_letter_code
_entity_poly.pdbx_strand_id
1 'polypeptide(L)'
;MYSEEVTKNTTEAAKFYAAKDYDLAASKYADACAAFNEENGTDDADLLLLYGKALFQNGVAKSGVLGGAPNDQEEEKEEKEDEKEEDGNFQFEEGFAEEEEDDEDKENNEINEAENGGDHGLVEADDQSDFEAAWEILDLARSIFAEKVELLAAEKDKFTVPYLKDDEEPTSEYVSALQKLSETYDLLGEVSLESENFPQAAIDLDSCLNLRTQLYDAQRSALVSESHYKLSLALEFCVEDPKLRQKAAQQMKLAIDCVKTRASSQTDESAKAETRELLRDLQERYKELEKDPQQEIQAQQMDMIKGLLGEAIGGGGATDLTSMVKKAPTTTAPVNDLSSMVKKRKAKPSTAKESKKPRQE
;
A
#
# COMPACT_ATOMS: atom_id res chain seq x y z
N MET A 1 -3.85 6.97 32.32
CA MET A 1 -5.32 7.06 32.38
C MET A 1 -5.67 8.45 31.91
N TYR A 2 -6.45 8.57 30.85
CA TYR A 2 -6.80 9.84 30.24
C TYR A 2 -7.79 10.64 31.11
N SER A 3 -7.94 11.93 30.83
CA SER A 3 -8.97 12.77 31.45
C SER A 3 -10.37 12.32 31.04
N GLU A 4 -11.39 12.84 31.71
CA GLU A 4 -12.80 12.55 31.37
C GLU A 4 -13.13 13.01 29.94
N GLU A 5 -12.59 14.14 29.51
CA GLU A 5 -12.81 14.70 28.18
C GLU A 5 -12.16 13.85 27.08
N VAL A 6 -10.87 13.51 27.23
CA VAL A 6 -10.16 12.63 26.29
C VAL A 6 -10.83 11.23 26.27
N THR A 7 -11.22 10.69 27.42
CA THR A 7 -11.90 9.39 27.51
C THR A 7 -13.26 9.42 26.80
N LYS A 8 -14.03 10.51 26.96
CA LYS A 8 -15.31 10.69 26.27
C LYS A 8 -15.11 10.72 24.75
N ASN A 9 -14.19 11.54 24.25
CA ASN A 9 -13.95 11.68 22.81
C ASN A 9 -13.45 10.37 22.19
N THR A 10 -12.51 9.67 22.84
CA THR A 10 -12.03 8.36 22.36
C THR A 10 -13.11 7.29 22.34
N THR A 11 -14.03 7.29 23.32
CA THR A 11 -15.15 6.34 23.37
C THR A 11 -16.19 6.64 22.29
N GLU A 12 -16.52 7.92 22.06
CA GLU A 12 -17.39 8.32 20.95
C GLU A 12 -16.75 7.97 19.60
N ALA A 13 -15.45 8.24 19.43
CA ALA A 13 -14.71 7.90 18.23
C ALA A 13 -14.73 6.39 17.94
N ALA A 14 -14.48 5.56 18.95
CA ALA A 14 -14.52 4.11 18.81
C ALA A 14 -15.90 3.59 18.38
N LYS A 15 -16.98 4.20 18.89
CA LYS A 15 -18.36 3.87 18.47
C LYS A 15 -18.60 4.20 17.00
N PHE A 16 -18.19 5.39 16.55
CA PHE A 16 -18.31 5.77 15.13
C PHE A 16 -17.44 4.89 14.24
N TYR A 17 -16.21 4.58 14.66
CA TYR A 17 -15.31 3.69 13.94
C TYR A 17 -15.92 2.29 13.77
N ALA A 18 -16.51 1.73 14.83
CA ALA A 18 -17.22 0.44 14.79
C ALA A 18 -18.45 0.49 13.87
N ALA A 19 -19.15 1.63 13.81
CA ALA A 19 -20.25 1.86 12.88
C ALA A 19 -19.80 2.15 11.44
N LYS A 20 -18.49 2.12 11.16
CA LYS A 20 -17.86 2.49 9.87
C LYS A 20 -18.12 3.94 9.45
N ASP A 21 -18.53 4.80 10.39
CA ASP A 21 -18.58 6.24 10.20
C ASP A 21 -17.19 6.82 10.48
N TYR A 22 -16.28 6.59 9.52
CA TYR A 22 -14.88 6.93 9.69
C TYR A 22 -14.61 8.44 9.72
N ASP A 23 -15.48 9.24 9.11
CA ASP A 23 -15.40 10.70 9.12
C ASP A 23 -15.68 11.27 10.52
N LEU A 24 -16.78 10.82 11.16
CA LEU A 24 -17.07 11.20 12.54
C LEU A 24 -16.07 10.58 13.52
N ALA A 25 -15.59 9.36 13.28
CA ALA A 25 -14.54 8.75 14.08
C ALA A 25 -13.24 9.56 14.05
N ALA A 26 -12.79 9.96 12.85
CA ALA A 26 -11.60 10.79 12.66
C ALA A 26 -11.75 12.14 13.37
N SER A 27 -12.92 12.79 13.23
CA SER A 27 -13.22 14.04 13.92
C SER A 27 -13.12 13.90 15.45
N LYS A 28 -13.67 12.83 16.02
CA LYS A 28 -13.64 12.57 17.47
C LYS A 28 -12.26 12.18 17.98
N TYR A 29 -11.48 11.44 17.21
CA TYR A 29 -10.08 11.17 17.56
C TYR A 29 -9.22 12.44 17.47
N ALA A 30 -9.48 13.35 16.52
CA ALA A 30 -8.83 14.65 16.46
C ALA A 30 -9.16 15.50 17.71
N ASP A 31 -10.43 15.55 18.13
CA ASP A 31 -10.85 16.22 19.38
C ASP A 31 -10.13 15.62 20.61
N ALA A 32 -9.97 14.29 20.65
CA ALA A 32 -9.23 13.62 21.72
C ALA A 32 -7.74 14.00 21.73
N CYS A 33 -7.09 14.05 20.56
CA CYS A 33 -5.70 14.49 20.43
C CYS A 33 -5.52 15.94 20.91
N ALA A 34 -6.42 16.83 20.47
CA ALA A 34 -6.38 18.25 20.83
C ALA A 34 -6.56 18.45 22.35
N ALA A 35 -7.55 17.79 22.95
CA ALA A 35 -7.77 17.85 24.39
C ALA A 35 -6.56 17.32 25.18
N PHE A 36 -5.96 16.20 24.74
CA PHE A 36 -4.78 15.66 25.39
C PHE A 36 -3.58 16.64 25.30
N ASN A 37 -3.35 17.23 24.14
CA ASN A 37 -2.26 18.19 23.94
C ASN A 37 -2.48 19.45 24.78
N GLU A 38 -3.70 20.00 24.85
CA GLU A 38 -4.02 21.15 25.70
C GLU A 38 -3.74 20.88 27.19
N GLU A 39 -4.09 19.68 27.66
CA GLU A 39 -3.89 19.27 29.05
C GLU A 39 -2.41 18.99 29.42
N ASN A 40 -1.64 18.40 28.50
CA ASN A 40 -0.31 17.85 28.80
C ASN A 40 0.85 18.62 28.14
N GLY A 41 0.56 19.44 27.13
CA GLY A 41 1.53 20.18 26.33
C GLY A 41 2.33 19.34 25.35
N THR A 42 1.91 18.10 25.09
CA THR A 42 2.56 17.13 24.17
C THR A 42 1.50 16.23 23.54
N ASP A 43 1.80 15.69 22.36
CA ASP A 43 0.94 14.70 21.70
C ASP A 43 1.08 13.29 22.30
N ASP A 44 0.02 12.50 22.19
CA ASP A 44 0.00 11.10 22.58
C ASP A 44 -0.01 10.19 21.34
N ALA A 45 0.98 9.32 21.24
CA ALA A 45 1.16 8.47 20.06
C ALA A 45 0.02 7.47 19.86
N ASP A 46 -0.63 7.02 20.94
CA ASP A 46 -1.76 6.08 20.86
C ASP A 46 -3.00 6.76 20.29
N LEU A 47 -3.29 7.99 20.73
CA LEU A 47 -4.39 8.79 20.15
C LEU A 47 -4.13 9.13 18.68
N LEU A 48 -2.91 9.51 18.34
CA LEU A 48 -2.51 9.80 16.95
C LEU A 48 -2.64 8.56 16.05
N LEU A 49 -2.23 7.39 16.53
CA LEU A 49 -2.37 6.13 15.80
C LEU A 49 -3.84 5.84 15.48
N LEU A 50 -4.73 5.98 16.46
CA LEU A 50 -6.18 5.81 16.28
C LEU A 50 -6.76 6.83 15.30
N TYR A 51 -6.33 8.09 15.40
CA TYR A 51 -6.76 9.16 14.50
C TYR A 51 -6.33 8.88 13.05
N GLY A 52 -5.05 8.58 12.84
CA GLY A 52 -4.50 8.25 11.52
C GLY A 52 -5.15 7.03 10.90
N LYS A 53 -5.47 6.00 11.70
CA LYS A 53 -6.22 4.82 11.26
C LYS A 53 -7.63 5.17 10.79
N ALA A 54 -8.34 6.03 11.51
CA ALA A 54 -9.67 6.50 11.11
C ALA A 54 -9.63 7.31 9.81
N LEU A 55 -8.66 8.22 9.65
CA LEU A 55 -8.45 8.96 8.40
C LEU A 55 -8.16 8.03 7.22
N PHE A 56 -7.29 7.04 7.42
CA PHE A 56 -6.97 6.07 6.38
C PHE A 56 -8.22 5.30 5.93
N GLN A 57 -9.00 4.76 6.87
CA GLN A 57 -10.23 4.04 6.54
C GLN A 57 -11.28 4.93 5.87
N ASN A 58 -11.38 6.19 6.27
CA ASN A 58 -12.23 7.17 5.60
C ASN A 58 -11.78 7.38 4.14
N GLY A 59 -10.48 7.52 3.89
CA GLY A 59 -9.90 7.59 2.54
C GLY A 59 -10.23 6.36 1.69
N VAL A 60 -10.04 5.15 2.24
CA VAL A 60 -10.36 3.88 1.56
C VAL A 60 -11.86 3.78 1.24
N ALA A 61 -12.72 4.18 2.17
CA ALA A 61 -14.17 4.16 1.96
C ALA A 61 -14.61 5.09 0.82
N LYS A 62 -13.91 6.21 0.61
CA LYS A 62 -14.18 7.17 -0.47
C LYS A 62 -13.51 6.80 -1.80
N SER A 63 -12.37 6.09 -1.78
CA SER A 63 -11.60 5.81 -3.00
C SER A 63 -12.26 4.74 -3.89
N GLY A 64 -12.99 3.78 -3.32
CA GLY A 64 -13.64 2.69 -4.07
C GLY A 64 -12.68 1.74 -4.80
N VAL A 65 -11.37 1.99 -4.73
CA VAL A 65 -10.30 1.27 -5.46
C VAL A 65 -10.03 -0.11 -4.85
N LEU A 66 -10.31 -0.31 -3.56
CA LEU A 66 -10.15 -1.59 -2.84
C LEU A 66 -11.45 -2.10 -2.20
N GLY A 67 -12.60 -1.82 -2.82
CA GLY A 67 -13.87 -2.43 -2.38
C GLY A 67 -14.59 -1.67 -1.26
N GLY A 68 -14.37 -0.35 -1.15
CA GLY A 68 -15.29 0.52 -0.41
C GLY A 68 -16.70 0.38 -1.01
N ALA A 69 -17.64 -0.16 -0.22
CA ALA A 69 -19.03 -0.23 -0.64
C ALA A 69 -19.49 1.20 -0.99
N PRO A 70 -20.13 1.42 -2.16
CA PRO A 70 -20.62 2.73 -2.51
C PRO A 70 -21.60 3.18 -1.42
N ASN A 71 -21.29 4.31 -0.79
CA ASN A 71 -22.17 4.92 0.20
C ASN A 71 -23.44 5.38 -0.53
N ASP A 72 -24.57 4.72 -0.28
CA ASP A 72 -25.87 5.03 -0.86
C ASP A 72 -26.36 6.40 -0.34
N GLN A 73 -25.97 7.48 -1.03
CA GLN A 73 -26.71 8.74 -1.03
C GLN A 73 -27.09 9.10 -2.49
N GLU A 74 -28.31 8.69 -2.82
CA GLU A 74 -29.24 9.18 -3.85
C GLU A 74 -28.74 9.49 -5.27
N GLU A 75 -29.06 8.61 -6.23
CA GLU A 75 -29.84 8.96 -7.43
C GLU A 75 -30.49 7.71 -8.07
N GLU A 76 -31.83 7.72 -8.22
CA GLU A 76 -32.60 6.69 -8.92
C GLU A 76 -32.35 6.70 -10.45
N LYS A 77 -32.03 5.54 -11.06
CA LYS A 77 -32.85 4.86 -12.10
C LYS A 77 -32.20 3.62 -12.76
N GLU A 78 -32.98 2.52 -12.67
CA GLU A 78 -33.26 1.41 -13.63
C GLU A 78 -32.14 0.56 -14.28
N GLU A 79 -32.11 -0.71 -13.83
CA GLU A 79 -31.88 -2.02 -14.46
C GLU A 79 -31.00 -2.16 -15.75
N LYS A 80 -29.91 -2.96 -15.68
CA LYS A 80 -29.89 -4.40 -16.07
C LYS A 80 -28.48 -5.03 -16.19
N GLU A 81 -28.45 -6.30 -15.73
CA GLU A 81 -27.70 -7.50 -16.19
C GLU A 81 -26.19 -7.65 -15.88
N ASP A 82 -25.94 -8.68 -15.03
CA ASP A 82 -24.81 -9.61 -14.90
C ASP A 82 -23.48 -9.31 -15.62
N GLU A 83 -22.39 -9.25 -14.85
CA GLU A 83 -21.20 -10.06 -15.09
C GLU A 83 -20.41 -10.26 -13.79
N LYS A 84 -20.00 -11.51 -13.53
CA LYS A 84 -19.13 -11.90 -12.42
C LYS A 84 -17.70 -11.48 -12.76
N GLU A 85 -17.09 -10.67 -11.91
CA GLU A 85 -15.64 -10.67 -11.73
C GLU A 85 -15.34 -10.89 -10.24
N GLU A 86 -14.73 -12.04 -9.96
CA GLU A 86 -14.06 -12.33 -8.68
C GLU A 86 -12.75 -11.55 -8.69
N ASP A 87 -12.68 -10.45 -7.95
CA ASP A 87 -11.41 -9.91 -7.49
C ASP A 87 -11.25 -10.20 -6.00
N GLY A 88 -10.13 -10.83 -5.69
CA GLY A 88 -9.80 -11.37 -4.37
C GLY A 88 -9.69 -10.27 -3.32
N ASN A 89 -10.77 -10.07 -2.59
CA ASN A 89 -10.85 -9.21 -1.41
C ASN A 89 -10.02 -9.84 -0.28
N PHE A 90 -8.82 -9.31 -0.03
CA PHE A 90 -7.94 -9.77 1.05
C PHE A 90 -7.81 -8.69 2.13
N GLN A 91 -8.86 -8.54 2.94
CA GLN A 91 -8.81 -7.74 4.17
C GLN A 91 -8.51 -8.70 5.33
N PHE A 92 -7.31 -8.60 5.92
CA PHE A 92 -6.95 -9.36 7.12
C PHE A 92 -7.60 -8.66 8.33
N GLU A 93 -8.80 -9.11 8.70
CA GLU A 93 -9.53 -8.57 9.84
C GLU A 93 -8.84 -9.00 11.14
N GLU A 94 -8.19 -8.04 11.79
CA GLU A 94 -7.64 -8.19 13.14
C GLU A 94 -8.80 -8.17 14.14
N GLY A 95 -9.09 -9.35 14.70
CA GLY A 95 -10.23 -9.57 15.58
C GLY A 95 -10.12 -8.80 16.90
N PHE A 96 -10.93 -7.75 17.03
CA PHE A 96 -11.40 -7.30 18.33
C PHE A 96 -12.60 -8.16 18.72
N ALA A 97 -12.39 -9.11 19.63
CA ALA A 97 -13.46 -9.82 20.30
C ALA A 97 -13.92 -8.98 21.48
N GLU A 98 -15.15 -8.47 21.44
CA GLU A 98 -15.94 -8.30 22.65
C GLU A 98 -17.44 -8.43 22.35
N GLU A 99 -18.11 -9.10 23.29
CA GLU A 99 -19.50 -9.52 23.26
C GLU A 99 -20.44 -8.32 23.38
N GLU A 100 -21.47 -8.24 22.53
CA GLU A 100 -22.61 -7.33 22.74
C GLU A 100 -23.90 -8.16 22.75
N GLU A 101 -24.64 -8.01 23.84
CA GLU A 101 -26.01 -8.47 24.01
C GLU A 101 -26.96 -7.56 23.22
N ASP A 102 -27.95 -8.17 22.56
CA ASP A 102 -29.08 -7.49 21.93
C ASP A 102 -29.76 -6.52 22.91
N ASP A 103 -29.99 -5.28 22.48
CA ASP A 103 -31.27 -4.63 22.72
C ASP A 103 -31.58 -3.58 21.63
N GLU A 104 -32.66 -3.86 20.91
CA GLU A 104 -33.33 -2.95 19.98
C GLU A 104 -33.98 -1.80 20.77
N ASP A 105 -33.74 -0.54 20.37
CA ASP A 105 -34.81 0.46 20.35
C ASP A 105 -34.44 1.63 19.43
N LYS A 106 -35.18 1.71 18.31
CA LYS A 106 -35.16 2.84 17.37
C LYS A 106 -36.12 3.92 17.89
N GLU A 107 -35.60 5.03 18.40
CA GLU A 107 -36.39 6.27 18.52
C GLU A 107 -35.87 7.36 17.57
N ASN A 108 -36.77 7.67 16.64
CA ASN A 108 -36.74 8.74 15.65
C ASN A 108 -36.72 10.11 16.35
N ASN A 109 -35.72 10.96 16.06
CA ASN A 109 -35.75 12.36 16.44
C ASN A 109 -35.50 13.27 15.24
N GLU A 110 -36.60 13.87 14.77
CA GLU A 110 -36.64 14.99 13.85
C GLU A 110 -35.80 16.16 14.39
N ILE A 111 -34.72 16.52 13.69
CA ILE A 111 -33.99 17.76 13.97
C ILE A 111 -34.50 18.84 13.01
N ASN A 112 -35.11 19.87 13.60
CA ASN A 112 -35.51 21.09 12.91
C ASN A 112 -34.28 21.90 12.49
N GLU A 113 -34.25 22.29 11.22
CA GLU A 113 -33.36 23.31 10.66
C GLU A 113 -33.54 24.65 11.38
N ALA A 114 -32.44 25.21 11.87
CA ALA A 114 -32.34 26.63 12.15
C ALA A 114 -30.94 27.11 11.76
N GLU A 115 -30.88 27.76 10.59
CA GLU A 115 -29.74 28.59 10.18
C GLU A 115 -29.43 29.64 11.24
N ASN A 116 -28.17 29.75 11.64
CA ASN A 116 -27.60 31.03 12.03
C ASN A 116 -26.14 31.10 11.63
N GLY A 117 -25.86 31.96 10.64
CA GLY A 117 -24.53 32.28 10.19
C GLY A 117 -23.70 32.96 11.27
N GLY A 118 -22.50 32.43 11.48
CA GLY A 118 -21.42 33.04 12.23
C GLY A 118 -20.12 32.78 11.46
N ASP A 119 -19.71 33.79 10.70
CA ASP A 119 -18.36 33.93 10.14
C ASP A 119 -17.31 33.70 11.23
N HIS A 120 -16.63 32.56 11.16
CA HIS A 120 -15.37 32.36 11.86
C HIS A 120 -14.43 31.58 10.94
N GLY A 121 -13.72 32.34 10.10
CA GLY A 121 -12.45 31.93 9.50
C GLY A 121 -12.50 30.60 8.76
N LEU A 122 -12.89 30.67 7.48
CA LEU A 122 -12.35 29.78 6.46
C LEU A 122 -10.82 29.85 6.53
N VAL A 123 -10.23 29.00 7.35
CA VAL A 123 -8.93 28.42 7.01
C VAL A 123 -9.22 27.72 5.69
N GLU A 124 -8.49 28.08 4.63
CA GLU A 124 -8.55 27.36 3.37
C GLU A 124 -8.48 25.87 3.73
N ALA A 125 -9.59 25.15 3.52
CA ALA A 125 -9.62 23.71 3.65
C ALA A 125 -8.62 23.24 2.62
N ASP A 126 -7.45 22.86 3.10
CA ASP A 126 -6.35 22.41 2.27
C ASP A 126 -6.90 21.33 1.35
N ASP A 127 -6.51 21.35 0.07
CA ASP A 127 -6.87 20.30 -0.90
C ASP A 127 -6.19 18.95 -0.54
N GLN A 128 -5.77 18.78 0.72
CA GLN A 128 -5.09 17.63 1.30
C GLN A 128 -6.04 16.43 1.28
N SER A 129 -5.60 15.36 0.64
CA SER A 129 -6.34 14.10 0.60
C SER A 129 -6.42 13.46 1.99
N ASP A 130 -7.48 12.71 2.27
CA ASP A 130 -7.59 11.87 3.47
C ASP A 130 -6.36 10.97 3.67
N PHE A 131 -5.74 10.49 2.59
CA PHE A 131 -4.50 9.69 2.66
C PHE A 131 -3.28 10.52 3.06
N GLU A 132 -3.17 11.76 2.59
CA GLU A 132 -2.07 12.64 2.95
C GLU A 132 -2.17 13.04 4.43
N ALA A 133 -3.37 13.39 4.89
CA ALA A 133 -3.64 13.66 6.31
C ALA A 133 -3.36 12.41 7.18
N ALA A 134 -3.81 11.22 6.74
CA ALA A 134 -3.52 9.98 7.44
C ALA A 134 -2.01 9.73 7.56
N TRP A 135 -1.25 9.91 6.47
CA TRP A 135 0.19 9.70 6.45
C TRP A 135 0.91 10.64 7.42
N GLU A 136 0.57 11.93 7.44
CA GLU A 136 1.19 12.91 8.35
C GLU A 136 0.95 12.58 9.82
N ILE A 137 -0.29 12.25 10.18
CA ILE A 137 -0.66 11.88 11.54
C ILE A 137 0.03 10.57 11.97
N LEU A 138 0.07 9.58 11.08
CA LEU A 138 0.76 8.31 11.35
C LEU A 138 2.29 8.48 11.42
N ASP A 139 2.90 9.35 10.62
CA ASP A 139 4.34 9.62 10.70
C ASP A 139 4.71 10.32 12.01
N LEU A 140 3.83 11.22 12.51
CA LEU A 140 3.99 11.80 13.83
C LEU A 140 3.91 10.72 14.93
N ALA A 141 2.91 9.84 14.90
CA ALA A 141 2.80 8.71 15.82
C ALA A 141 4.04 7.80 15.77
N ARG A 142 4.51 7.46 14.55
CA ARG A 142 5.72 6.67 14.32
C ARG A 142 6.94 7.32 14.94
N SER A 143 7.09 8.64 14.80
CA SER A 143 8.23 9.37 15.35
C SER A 143 8.28 9.28 16.88
N ILE A 144 7.13 9.41 17.56
CA ILE A 144 7.02 9.33 19.01
C ILE A 144 7.25 7.89 19.50
N PHE A 145 6.69 6.88 18.81
CA PHE A 145 6.97 5.48 19.15
C PHE A 145 8.43 5.11 18.93
N ALA A 146 9.07 5.60 17.86
CA ALA A 146 10.49 5.38 17.60
C ALA A 146 11.35 6.00 18.72
N GLU A 147 11.07 7.23 19.14
CA GLU A 147 11.74 7.87 20.27
C GLU A 147 11.54 7.05 21.56
N LYS A 148 10.33 6.57 21.83
CA LYS A 148 10.04 5.71 22.99
C LYS A 148 10.85 4.41 22.97
N VAL A 149 10.98 3.75 21.81
CA VAL A 149 11.82 2.56 21.64
C VAL A 149 13.29 2.87 21.94
N GLU A 150 13.80 4.01 21.48
CA GLU A 150 15.18 4.45 21.75
C GLU A 150 15.42 4.73 23.24
N LEU A 151 14.50 5.43 23.90
CA LEU A 151 14.57 5.71 25.34
C LEU A 151 14.58 4.43 26.18
N LEU A 152 13.86 3.40 25.72
CA LEU A 152 13.73 2.11 26.39
C LEU A 152 14.77 1.07 25.91
N ALA A 153 15.71 1.44 25.05
CA ALA A 153 16.64 0.49 24.42
C ALA A 153 17.50 -0.31 25.41
N ALA A 154 17.75 0.23 26.62
CA ALA A 154 18.46 -0.49 27.68
C ALA A 154 17.70 -1.73 28.20
N GLU A 155 16.39 -1.83 27.92
CA GLU A 155 15.58 -2.99 28.27
C GLU A 155 15.73 -4.15 27.28
N LYS A 156 16.24 -3.89 26.06
CA LYS A 156 16.33 -4.86 24.97
C LYS A 156 16.97 -6.19 25.37
N ASP A 157 18.06 -6.12 26.14
CA ASP A 157 18.83 -7.30 26.57
C ASP A 157 18.11 -8.17 27.62
N LYS A 158 16.97 -7.71 28.15
CA LYS A 158 16.12 -8.47 29.09
C LYS A 158 15.24 -9.50 28.36
N PHE A 159 15.10 -9.41 27.04
CA PHE A 159 14.19 -10.22 26.24
C PHE A 159 14.94 -11.04 25.18
N THR A 160 14.35 -12.18 24.80
CA THR A 160 14.87 -13.05 23.74
C THR A 160 13.94 -13.01 22.55
N VAL A 161 14.49 -12.89 21.34
CA VAL A 161 13.70 -12.93 20.08
C VAL A 161 13.22 -14.37 19.80
N PRO A 162 11.96 -14.59 19.37
CA PRO A 162 10.90 -13.58 19.24
C PRO A 162 10.42 -13.07 20.60
N TYR A 163 10.20 -11.75 20.72
CA TYR A 163 9.86 -11.11 21.99
C TYR A 163 8.46 -11.47 22.51
N LEU A 164 7.57 -11.86 21.61
CA LEU A 164 6.22 -12.31 21.89
C LEU A 164 6.03 -13.72 21.32
N LYS A 165 5.14 -14.47 21.96
CA LYS A 165 4.59 -15.69 21.37
C LYS A 165 3.24 -15.33 20.79
N ASP A 166 3.14 -15.25 19.47
CA ASP A 166 1.91 -14.96 18.70
C ASP A 166 0.85 -14.14 19.47
N ASP A 167 -0.10 -14.78 20.18
CA ASP A 167 -1.22 -14.14 20.89
C ASP A 167 -0.89 -13.56 22.28
N GLU A 168 0.38 -13.49 22.67
CA GLU A 168 0.81 -12.95 23.97
C GLU A 168 0.83 -11.42 23.95
N GLU A 169 0.15 -10.80 24.91
CA GLU A 169 0.23 -9.35 25.11
C GLU A 169 1.62 -8.93 25.60
N PRO A 170 2.16 -7.79 25.14
CA PRO A 170 3.42 -7.27 25.64
C PRO A 170 3.35 -6.97 27.14
N THR A 171 4.25 -7.59 27.90
CA THR A 171 4.37 -7.36 29.34
C THR A 171 5.31 -6.21 29.71
N SER A 172 6.01 -5.64 28.73
CA SER A 172 6.94 -4.53 28.95
C SER A 172 6.66 -3.36 28.03
N GLU A 173 6.96 -2.16 28.51
CA GLU A 173 6.80 -0.93 27.72
C GLU A 173 7.67 -0.92 26.47
N TYR A 174 8.86 -1.52 26.51
CA TYR A 174 9.74 -1.64 25.34
C TYR A 174 9.11 -2.50 24.24
N VAL A 175 8.62 -3.70 24.59
CA VAL A 175 8.00 -4.60 23.62
C VAL A 175 6.66 -4.04 23.12
N SER A 176 5.89 -3.39 23.99
CA SER A 176 4.66 -2.67 23.59
C SER A 176 4.95 -1.53 22.62
N ALA A 177 6.00 -0.73 22.87
CA ALA A 177 6.40 0.35 21.96
C ALA A 177 6.89 -0.20 20.60
N LEU A 178 7.63 -1.32 20.59
CA LEU A 178 8.01 -1.99 19.33
C LEU A 178 6.80 -2.50 18.55
N GLN A 179 5.82 -3.09 19.25
CA GLN A 179 4.59 -3.58 18.62
C GLN A 179 3.82 -2.45 17.94
N LYS A 180 3.56 -1.36 18.69
CA LYS A 180 2.87 -0.17 18.17
C LYS A 180 3.64 0.51 17.04
N LEU A 181 4.97 0.60 17.15
CA LEU A 181 5.80 1.11 16.07
C LEU A 181 5.67 0.23 14.80
N SER A 182 5.63 -1.09 14.97
CA SER A 182 5.46 -2.00 13.83
C SER A 182 4.09 -1.88 13.17
N GLU A 183 3.02 -1.71 13.95
CA GLU A 183 1.66 -1.44 13.45
C GLU A 183 1.61 -0.10 12.69
N THR A 184 2.25 0.93 13.23
CA THR A 184 2.28 2.25 12.59
C THR A 184 2.99 2.20 11.23
N TYR A 185 4.11 1.48 11.13
CA TYR A 185 4.79 1.27 9.84
C TYR A 185 3.96 0.44 8.85
N ASP A 186 3.17 -0.53 9.33
CA ASP A 186 2.25 -1.29 8.47
C ASP A 186 1.21 -0.36 7.84
N LEU A 187 0.56 0.48 8.65
CA LEU A 187 -0.42 1.46 8.20
C LEU A 187 0.17 2.53 7.27
N LEU A 188 1.36 3.07 7.58
CA LEU A 188 2.06 3.99 6.67
C LEU A 188 2.35 3.35 5.31
N GLY A 189 2.74 2.07 5.33
CA GLY A 189 2.92 1.25 4.14
C GLY A 189 1.65 1.12 3.31
N GLU A 190 0.51 0.82 3.96
CA GLU A 190 -0.80 0.71 3.30
C GLU A 190 -1.30 2.04 2.74
N VAL A 191 -1.20 3.13 3.49
CA VAL A 191 -1.53 4.48 3.00
C VAL A 191 -0.70 4.82 1.75
N SER A 192 0.58 4.46 1.76
CA SER A 192 1.47 4.66 0.62
C SER A 192 1.14 3.74 -0.56
N LEU A 193 0.64 2.53 -0.33
CA LEU A 193 0.14 1.65 -1.39
C LEU A 193 -1.11 2.24 -2.06
N GLU A 194 -2.08 2.70 -1.26
CA GLU A 194 -3.34 3.25 -1.74
C GLU A 194 -3.16 4.58 -2.50
N SER A 195 -2.16 5.36 -2.11
CA SER A 195 -1.74 6.59 -2.82
C SER A 195 -0.74 6.33 -3.97
N GLU A 196 -0.52 5.07 -4.34
CA GLU A 196 0.42 4.62 -5.39
C GLU A 196 1.87 5.09 -5.19
N ASN A 197 2.25 5.46 -3.97
CA ASN A 197 3.62 5.80 -3.59
C ASN A 197 4.41 4.53 -3.19
N PHE A 198 4.61 3.63 -4.16
CA PHE A 198 5.23 2.33 -3.96
C PHE A 198 6.65 2.37 -3.36
N PRO A 199 7.54 3.33 -3.71
CA PRO A 199 8.86 3.41 -3.07
C PRO A 199 8.78 3.71 -1.57
N GLN A 200 7.86 4.60 -1.16
CA GLN A 200 7.65 4.90 0.26
C GLN A 200 7.02 3.69 0.97
N ALA A 201 6.01 3.07 0.36
CA ALA A 201 5.40 1.85 0.88
C ALA A 201 6.45 0.75 1.14
N ALA A 202 7.39 0.55 0.21
CA ALA A 202 8.45 -0.45 0.38
C ALA A 202 9.40 -0.14 1.55
N ILE A 203 9.67 1.14 1.84
CA ILE A 203 10.52 1.56 2.98
C ILE A 203 9.80 1.27 4.31
N ASP A 204 8.53 1.65 4.40
CA ASP A 204 7.75 1.50 5.62
C ASP A 204 7.44 0.02 5.90
N LEU A 205 7.06 -0.75 4.87
CA LEU A 205 6.79 -2.18 5.01
C LEU A 205 8.05 -3.03 5.30
N ASP A 206 9.23 -2.63 4.80
CA ASP A 206 10.49 -3.27 5.21
C ASP A 206 10.80 -3.00 6.69
N SER A 207 10.55 -1.78 7.16
CA SER A 207 10.68 -1.41 8.58
C SER A 207 9.70 -2.20 9.46
N CYS A 208 8.44 -2.31 9.03
CA CYS A 208 7.42 -3.15 9.65
C CYS A 208 7.88 -4.61 9.77
N LEU A 209 8.33 -5.22 8.67
CA LEU A 209 8.82 -6.61 8.64
C LEU A 209 10.01 -6.83 9.58
N ASN A 210 10.97 -5.90 9.60
CA ASN A 210 12.14 -5.97 10.47
C ASN A 210 11.77 -5.92 11.97
N LEU A 211 10.71 -5.20 12.33
CA LEU A 211 10.19 -5.17 13.70
C LEU A 211 9.37 -6.43 14.02
N ARG A 212 8.45 -6.83 13.13
CA ARG A 212 7.58 -8.00 13.32
C ARG A 212 8.38 -9.31 13.39
N THR A 213 9.52 -9.43 12.71
CA THR A 213 10.42 -10.59 12.84
C THR A 213 11.21 -10.63 14.16
N GLN A 214 11.33 -9.50 14.87
CA GLN A 214 11.85 -9.47 16.24
C GLN A 214 10.73 -9.76 17.27
N LEU A 215 9.50 -9.37 16.96
CA LEU A 215 8.34 -9.54 17.84
C LEU A 215 7.78 -10.97 17.78
N TYR A 216 7.63 -11.55 16.60
CA TYR A 216 6.87 -12.78 16.39
C TYR A 216 7.69 -13.89 15.72
N ASP A 217 7.17 -15.14 15.75
CA ASP A 217 7.83 -16.27 15.10
C ASP A 217 7.91 -16.06 13.58
N ALA A 218 9.13 -15.87 13.07
CA ALA A 218 9.38 -15.55 11.67
C ALA A 218 8.95 -16.62 10.66
N GLN A 219 8.60 -17.83 11.12
CA GLN A 219 8.19 -18.94 10.26
C GLN A 219 6.73 -19.33 10.44
N ARG A 220 6.03 -18.81 11.46
CA ARG A 220 4.65 -19.21 11.78
C ARG A 220 3.68 -18.06 12.00
N SER A 221 4.18 -16.86 12.30
CA SER A 221 3.33 -15.71 12.58
C SER A 221 2.55 -15.25 11.35
N ALA A 222 1.25 -15.01 11.55
CA ALA A 222 0.37 -14.41 10.55
C ALA A 222 0.90 -13.04 10.10
N LEU A 223 1.21 -12.18 11.07
CA LEU A 223 1.68 -10.82 10.86
C LEU A 223 3.00 -10.78 10.09
N VAL A 224 3.91 -11.74 10.34
CA VAL A 224 5.17 -11.83 9.57
C VAL A 224 4.89 -12.24 8.13
N SER A 225 4.02 -13.24 7.89
CA SER A 225 3.66 -13.64 6.52
C SER A 225 2.95 -12.53 5.74
N GLU A 226 2.07 -11.78 6.41
CA GLU A 226 1.37 -10.63 5.84
C GLU A 226 2.36 -9.51 5.48
N SER A 227 3.32 -9.22 6.35
CA SER A 227 4.37 -8.20 6.09
C SER A 227 5.21 -8.57 4.86
N HIS A 228 5.58 -9.85 4.72
CA HIS A 228 6.24 -10.36 3.51
C HIS A 228 5.38 -10.17 2.25
N TYR A 229 4.08 -10.45 2.35
CA TYR A 229 3.13 -10.26 1.25
C TYR A 229 2.99 -8.79 0.86
N LYS A 230 2.66 -7.90 1.80
CA LYS A 230 2.52 -6.45 1.55
C LYS A 230 3.81 -5.85 0.97
N LEU A 231 4.98 -6.20 1.54
CA LEU A 231 6.27 -5.75 1.01
C LEU A 231 6.50 -6.24 -0.43
N SER A 232 6.07 -7.47 -0.75
CA SER A 232 6.17 -7.97 -2.12
C SER A 232 5.33 -7.14 -3.11
N LEU A 233 4.12 -6.71 -2.71
CA LEU A 233 3.27 -5.84 -3.52
C LEU A 233 3.96 -4.51 -3.79
N ALA A 234 4.45 -3.82 -2.75
CA ALA A 234 5.14 -2.54 -2.93
C ALA A 234 6.37 -2.66 -3.84
N LEU A 235 7.18 -3.70 -3.66
CA LEU A 235 8.39 -3.93 -4.46
C LEU A 235 8.11 -4.25 -5.93
N GLU A 236 6.98 -4.89 -6.23
CA GLU A 236 6.59 -5.23 -7.61
C GLU A 236 6.37 -3.99 -8.47
N PHE A 237 5.76 -2.95 -7.90
CA PHE A 237 5.42 -1.71 -8.60
C PHE A 237 6.55 -0.68 -8.64
N CYS A 238 7.68 -0.93 -7.97
CA CYS A 238 8.90 -0.11 -8.07
C CYS A 238 9.69 -0.41 -9.36
N VAL A 239 9.12 -0.06 -10.51
CA VAL A 239 9.59 -0.48 -11.85
C VAL A 239 10.95 0.11 -12.27
N GLU A 240 11.44 1.15 -11.59
CA GLU A 240 12.72 1.80 -11.91
C GLU A 240 13.94 0.91 -11.64
N ASP A 241 13.85 -0.03 -10.70
CA ASP A 241 14.89 -1.01 -10.41
C ASP A 241 14.39 -2.44 -10.72
N PRO A 242 14.79 -3.02 -11.87
CA PRO A 242 14.39 -4.38 -12.26
C PRO A 242 14.77 -5.47 -11.26
N LYS A 243 15.70 -5.20 -10.33
CA LYS A 243 16.05 -6.15 -9.26
C LYS A 243 14.97 -6.24 -8.20
N LEU A 244 14.12 -5.24 -8.04
CA LEU A 244 13.08 -5.21 -7.02
C LEU A 244 11.98 -6.23 -7.31
N ARG A 245 11.64 -6.52 -8.58
CA ARG A 245 10.74 -7.63 -8.93
C ARG A 245 11.26 -8.98 -8.45
N GLN A 246 12.57 -9.22 -8.56
CA GLN A 246 13.17 -10.45 -8.02
C GLN A 246 13.09 -10.48 -6.48
N LYS A 247 13.25 -9.33 -5.81
CA LYS A 247 13.06 -9.23 -4.36
C LYS A 247 11.58 -9.45 -3.99
N ALA A 248 10.63 -8.90 -4.74
CA ALA A 248 9.20 -9.13 -4.55
C ALA A 248 8.89 -10.64 -4.61
N ALA A 249 9.40 -11.35 -5.62
CA ALA A 249 9.27 -12.81 -5.70
C ALA A 249 9.85 -13.52 -4.45
N GLN A 250 11.01 -13.07 -3.94
CA GLN A 250 11.60 -13.64 -2.72
C GLN A 250 10.72 -13.40 -1.49
N GLN A 251 10.16 -12.20 -1.33
CA GLN A 251 9.26 -11.87 -0.23
C GLN A 251 7.96 -12.69 -0.32
N MET A 252 7.36 -12.79 -1.50
CA MET A 252 6.19 -13.63 -1.76
C MET A 252 6.45 -15.10 -1.40
N LYS A 253 7.63 -15.62 -1.73
CA LYS A 253 8.04 -16.98 -1.34
C LYS A 253 8.12 -17.16 0.17
N LEU A 254 8.69 -16.19 0.89
CA LEU A 254 8.78 -16.24 2.35
C LEU A 254 7.38 -16.21 2.99
N ALA A 255 6.45 -15.41 2.45
CA ALA A 255 5.04 -15.44 2.86
C ALA A 255 4.43 -16.84 2.67
N ILE A 256 4.59 -17.44 1.49
CA ILE A 256 4.09 -18.79 1.18
C ILE A 256 4.67 -19.84 2.14
N ASP A 257 5.98 -19.78 2.40
CA ASP A 257 6.66 -20.76 3.26
C ASP A 257 6.19 -20.63 4.72
N CYS A 258 5.94 -19.42 5.20
CA CYS A 258 5.33 -19.17 6.52
C CYS A 258 3.91 -19.73 6.59
N VAL A 259 3.05 -19.44 5.59
CA VAL A 259 1.68 -19.96 5.53
C VAL A 259 1.66 -21.50 5.48
N LYS A 260 2.53 -22.13 4.69
CA LYS A 260 2.68 -23.60 4.65
C LYS A 260 3.08 -24.18 6.01
N THR A 261 3.99 -23.53 6.71
CA THR A 261 4.45 -23.98 8.02
C THR A 261 3.31 -23.93 9.03
N ARG A 262 2.55 -22.83 9.08
CA ARG A 262 1.35 -22.70 9.92
C ARG A 262 0.26 -23.72 9.55
N ALA A 263 0.05 -23.97 8.26
CA ALA A 263 -0.92 -24.97 7.76
C ALA A 263 -0.62 -26.39 8.25
N SER A 264 0.66 -26.73 8.46
CA SER A 264 1.06 -28.07 8.91
C SER A 264 0.54 -28.43 10.31
N SER A 265 0.26 -27.42 11.15
CA SER A 265 -0.30 -27.57 12.49
C SER A 265 -1.82 -27.42 12.55
N GLN A 266 -2.50 -27.07 11.44
CA GLN A 266 -3.94 -26.92 11.42
C GLN A 266 -4.64 -28.28 11.53
N THR A 267 -5.68 -28.34 12.35
CA THR A 267 -6.50 -29.54 12.54
C THR A 267 -7.89 -29.40 11.91
N ASP A 268 -8.45 -28.20 11.95
CA ASP A 268 -9.75 -27.87 11.37
C ASP A 268 -9.76 -27.95 9.84
N GLU A 269 -10.78 -28.57 9.25
CA GLU A 269 -10.86 -28.78 7.80
C GLU A 269 -11.32 -27.54 7.03
N SER A 270 -12.11 -26.64 7.64
CA SER A 270 -12.50 -25.37 7.01
C SER A 270 -11.29 -24.46 6.89
N ALA A 271 -10.57 -24.26 8.01
CA ALA A 271 -9.34 -23.46 8.04
C ALA A 271 -8.27 -24.00 7.06
N LYS A 272 -8.17 -25.33 6.91
CA LYS A 272 -7.29 -25.93 5.90
C LYS A 272 -7.77 -25.65 4.47
N ALA A 273 -9.07 -25.61 4.22
CA ALA A 273 -9.61 -25.30 2.89
C ALA A 273 -9.29 -23.85 2.50
N GLU A 274 -9.58 -22.90 3.38
CA GLU A 274 -9.24 -21.48 3.23
C GLU A 274 -7.73 -21.30 3.03
N THR A 275 -6.91 -21.98 3.84
CA THR A 275 -5.45 -21.91 3.72
C THR A 275 -4.94 -22.50 2.40
N ARG A 276 -5.59 -23.53 1.86
CA ARG A 276 -5.24 -24.10 0.54
C ARG A 276 -5.56 -23.14 -0.60
N GLU A 277 -6.68 -22.43 -0.49
CA GLU A 277 -7.08 -21.39 -1.45
C GLU A 277 -6.09 -20.24 -1.43
N LEU A 278 -5.82 -19.67 -0.25
CA LEU A 278 -4.79 -18.65 -0.07
C LEU A 278 -3.43 -19.08 -0.65
N LEU A 279 -2.99 -20.30 -0.35
CA LEU A 279 -1.73 -20.81 -0.87
C LEU A 279 -1.71 -20.95 -2.38
N ARG A 280 -2.85 -21.24 -3.01
CA ARG A 280 -2.96 -21.29 -4.46
C ARG A 280 -2.75 -19.89 -5.04
N ASP A 281 -3.45 -18.89 -4.51
CA ASP A 281 -3.39 -17.51 -5.02
C ASP A 281 -1.98 -16.93 -4.86
N LEU A 282 -1.37 -17.08 -3.68
CA LEU A 282 0.00 -16.65 -3.44
C LEU A 282 1.00 -17.37 -4.38
N GLN A 283 0.80 -18.67 -4.64
CA GLN A 283 1.66 -19.42 -5.56
C GLN A 283 1.47 -19.02 -7.03
N GLU A 284 0.27 -18.64 -7.43
CA GLU A 284 0.01 -18.08 -8.76
C GLU A 284 0.72 -16.74 -8.91
N ARG A 285 0.55 -15.81 -7.95
CA ARG A 285 1.27 -14.53 -7.90
C ARG A 285 2.80 -14.71 -7.90
N TYR A 286 3.33 -15.63 -7.11
CA TYR A 286 4.76 -15.94 -7.11
C TYR A 286 5.27 -16.38 -8.49
N LYS A 287 4.53 -17.24 -9.19
CA LYS A 287 4.90 -17.68 -10.55
C LYS A 287 4.89 -16.53 -11.55
N GLU A 288 4.01 -15.54 -11.38
CA GLU A 288 3.96 -14.35 -12.22
C GLU A 288 5.15 -13.43 -11.96
N LEU A 289 5.49 -13.21 -10.69
CA LEU A 289 6.68 -12.46 -10.30
C LEU A 289 7.98 -13.08 -10.83
N GLU A 290 8.04 -14.42 -10.96
CA GLU A 290 9.19 -15.14 -11.54
C GLU A 290 9.30 -15.04 -13.07
N LYS A 291 8.27 -14.57 -13.78
CA LYS A 291 8.36 -14.37 -15.24
C LYS A 291 9.35 -13.25 -15.56
N ASP A 292 10.13 -13.45 -16.61
CA ASP A 292 11.03 -12.43 -17.13
C ASP A 292 10.21 -11.28 -17.74
N PRO A 293 10.38 -10.02 -17.28
CA PRO A 293 9.69 -8.87 -17.85
C PRO A 293 9.87 -8.74 -19.37
N GLN A 294 11.02 -9.18 -19.92
CA GLN A 294 11.26 -9.17 -21.36
C GLN A 294 10.40 -10.19 -22.11
N GLN A 295 10.05 -11.30 -21.48
CA GLN A 295 9.16 -12.31 -22.06
C GLN A 295 7.71 -11.83 -22.03
N GLU A 296 7.29 -11.09 -21.01
CA GLU A 296 5.97 -10.46 -20.95
C GLU A 296 5.80 -9.39 -22.03
N ILE A 297 6.77 -8.50 -22.19
CA ILE A 297 6.76 -7.49 -23.25
C ILE A 297 6.74 -8.17 -24.64
N GLN A 298 7.51 -9.24 -24.84
CA GLN A 298 7.49 -10.01 -26.09
C GLN A 298 6.14 -10.71 -26.31
N ALA A 299 5.53 -11.27 -25.28
CA ALA A 299 4.21 -11.91 -25.37
C ALA A 299 3.13 -10.88 -25.72
N GLN A 300 3.11 -9.72 -25.05
CA GLN A 300 2.20 -8.61 -25.35
C GLN A 300 2.41 -8.07 -26.77
N GLN A 301 3.65 -7.91 -27.23
CA GLN A 301 3.96 -7.53 -28.61
C GLN A 301 3.48 -8.58 -29.61
N MET A 302 3.65 -9.87 -29.31
CA MET A 302 3.18 -10.95 -30.17
C MET A 302 1.66 -11.04 -30.23
N ASP A 303 0.95 -10.79 -29.13
CA ASP A 303 -0.51 -10.77 -29.11
C ASP A 303 -1.07 -9.52 -29.80
N MET A 304 -0.42 -8.38 -29.70
CA MET A 304 -0.73 -7.19 -30.52
C MET A 304 -0.54 -7.49 -32.02
N ILE A 305 0.55 -8.17 -32.39
CA ILE A 305 0.79 -8.60 -33.79
C ILE A 305 -0.27 -9.60 -34.25
N LYS A 306 -0.68 -10.55 -33.40
CA LYS A 306 -1.78 -11.48 -33.72
C LYS A 306 -3.13 -10.78 -33.84
N GLY A 307 -3.43 -9.80 -32.99
CA GLY A 307 -4.65 -9.01 -33.07
C GLY A 307 -4.71 -8.24 -34.40
N LEU A 308 -3.63 -7.55 -34.75
CA LEU A 308 -3.49 -6.84 -36.02
C LEU A 308 -3.54 -7.78 -37.23
N LEU A 309 -2.94 -8.98 -37.13
CA LEU A 309 -2.96 -9.98 -38.19
C LEU A 309 -4.33 -10.68 -38.31
N GLY A 310 -5.03 -10.88 -37.20
CA GLY A 310 -6.40 -11.43 -37.15
C GLY A 310 -7.41 -10.46 -37.77
N GLU A 311 -7.24 -9.16 -37.50
CA GLU A 311 -8.03 -8.09 -38.13
C GLU A 311 -7.75 -8.01 -39.64
N ALA A 312 -6.50 -8.21 -40.07
CA ALA A 312 -6.12 -8.27 -41.49
C ALA A 312 -6.63 -9.53 -42.22
N ILE A 313 -6.92 -10.62 -41.51
CA ILE A 313 -7.46 -11.87 -42.09
C ILE A 313 -9.00 -11.86 -42.12
N GLY A 314 -9.66 -11.14 -41.21
CA GLY A 314 -11.11 -10.96 -41.18
C GLY A 314 -11.67 -10.06 -42.30
N GLY A 315 -10.83 -9.17 -42.85
CA GLY A 315 -11.15 -8.28 -43.96
C GLY A 315 -10.85 -8.87 -45.34
N GLY A 316 -11.51 -9.97 -45.72
CA GLY A 316 -11.69 -10.43 -47.10
C GLY A 316 -10.47 -10.37 -48.05
N GLY A 317 -9.65 -11.42 -48.08
CA GLY A 317 -8.66 -11.56 -49.14
C GLY A 317 -7.70 -12.73 -48.94
N ALA A 318 -8.13 -13.93 -49.31
CA ALA A 318 -7.25 -15.09 -49.39
C ALA A 318 -6.24 -14.93 -50.54
N THR A 319 -4.97 -14.62 -50.24
CA THR A 319 -3.83 -15.01 -51.09
C THR A 319 -2.54 -15.18 -50.27
N ASP A 320 -2.17 -16.43 -50.04
CA ASP A 320 -0.82 -17.01 -50.07
C ASP A 320 0.34 -16.28 -49.33
N LEU A 321 0.51 -16.59 -48.04
CA LEU A 321 1.65 -16.16 -47.20
C LEU A 321 2.72 -17.24 -47.01
N THR A 322 2.62 -18.38 -47.69
CA THR A 322 3.55 -19.51 -47.57
C THR A 322 4.97 -19.21 -48.10
N SER A 323 5.19 -18.03 -48.70
CA SER A 323 6.47 -17.61 -49.27
C SER A 323 7.34 -16.73 -48.35
N MET A 324 6.83 -16.25 -47.20
CA MET A 324 7.60 -15.36 -46.32
C MET A 324 8.46 -16.08 -45.26
N VAL A 325 8.30 -17.40 -45.07
CA VAL A 325 9.07 -18.18 -44.07
C VAL A 325 10.44 -18.68 -44.59
N LYS A 326 10.74 -18.53 -45.89
CA LYS A 326 12.02 -18.99 -46.49
C LYS A 326 12.96 -17.84 -46.85
N LYS A 327 13.40 -17.08 -45.85
CA LYS A 327 14.73 -16.45 -45.88
C LYS A 327 15.17 -16.04 -44.48
N ALA A 328 15.69 -17.00 -43.73
CA ALA A 328 16.69 -16.68 -42.72
C ALA A 328 17.98 -16.25 -43.44
N PRO A 329 18.58 -15.10 -43.08
CA PRO A 329 20.02 -15.00 -43.01
C PRO A 329 20.41 -15.12 -41.53
N THR A 330 21.05 -16.24 -41.22
CA THR A 330 21.98 -16.35 -40.11
C THR A 330 23.01 -15.23 -40.19
N THR A 331 22.96 -14.24 -39.29
CA THR A 331 24.14 -13.49 -38.83
C THR A 331 23.85 -12.85 -37.47
N THR A 332 24.52 -13.39 -36.46
CA THR A 332 24.83 -12.72 -35.20
C THR A 332 25.63 -11.43 -35.47
N ALA A 333 25.10 -10.27 -35.09
CA ALA A 333 25.85 -9.03 -34.96
C ALA A 333 25.22 -8.14 -33.87
N PRO A 334 26.03 -7.46 -33.03
CA PRO A 334 25.57 -6.74 -31.86
C PRO A 334 24.89 -5.41 -32.22
N VAL A 335 23.78 -5.13 -31.56
CA VAL A 335 23.02 -3.88 -31.68
C VAL A 335 23.67 -2.81 -30.79
N ASN A 336 24.76 -2.19 -31.24
CA ASN A 336 25.12 -0.82 -30.83
C ASN A 336 26.24 -0.24 -31.73
N ASP A 337 25.90 0.26 -32.93
CA ASP A 337 26.80 1.15 -33.67
C ASP A 337 26.04 2.38 -34.16
N LEU A 338 26.08 3.44 -33.35
CA LEU A 338 25.54 4.77 -33.67
C LEU A 338 26.54 5.65 -34.45
N SER A 339 27.63 5.10 -34.99
CA SER A 339 28.64 5.87 -35.73
C SER A 339 28.13 6.51 -37.03
N SER A 340 26.91 6.20 -37.47
CA SER A 340 26.30 6.77 -38.67
C SER A 340 25.43 8.01 -38.43
N MET A 341 25.15 8.39 -37.18
CA MET A 341 24.31 9.58 -36.88
C MET A 341 25.08 10.89 -36.69
N VAL A 342 26.42 10.89 -36.76
CA VAL A 342 27.20 12.15 -36.72
C VAL A 342 27.52 12.62 -38.14
N LYS A 343 26.64 13.45 -38.72
CA LYS A 343 26.92 14.21 -39.94
C LYS A 343 28.09 15.18 -39.71
N LYS A 344 29.28 14.84 -40.22
CA LYS A 344 30.40 15.78 -40.38
C LYS A 344 30.00 16.95 -41.27
N ARG A 345 29.92 18.15 -40.69
CA ARG A 345 29.84 19.42 -41.42
C ARG A 345 31.14 19.59 -42.25
N LYS A 346 31.05 19.52 -43.58
CA LYS A 346 32.19 19.81 -44.48
C LYS A 346 32.49 21.31 -44.45
N ALA A 347 33.74 21.66 -44.13
CA ALA A 347 34.29 22.99 -44.33
C ALA A 347 34.47 23.27 -45.84
N LYS A 348 34.09 24.48 -46.29
CA LYS A 348 34.40 25.00 -47.62
C LYS A 348 35.78 25.68 -47.61
N PRO A 349 36.61 25.55 -48.66
CA PRO A 349 37.80 26.36 -48.84
C PRO A 349 37.47 27.61 -49.67
N SER A 350 38.02 28.78 -49.29
CA SER A 350 38.37 29.83 -50.24
C SER A 350 39.49 30.71 -49.70
N THR A 351 40.35 31.08 -50.63
CA THR A 351 41.68 31.67 -50.57
C THR A 351 41.77 33.15 -50.14
N ALA A 352 42.81 33.44 -49.36
CA ALA A 352 43.73 34.60 -49.35
C ALA A 352 43.25 36.02 -49.74
N LYS A 353 43.47 36.99 -48.81
CA LYS A 353 44.38 38.13 -49.05
C LYS A 353 44.78 38.85 -47.75
N GLU A 354 46.02 39.35 -47.78
CA GLU A 354 46.76 40.10 -46.76
C GLU A 354 46.02 41.32 -46.19
N SER A 355 46.25 41.68 -44.92
CA SER A 355 47.20 42.76 -44.56
C SER A 355 47.14 43.19 -43.08
N LYS A 356 48.34 43.32 -42.49
CA LYS A 356 48.80 44.30 -41.48
C LYS A 356 48.17 44.34 -40.06
N LYS A 357 48.99 43.91 -39.09
CA LYS A 357 49.19 44.54 -37.75
C LYS A 357 49.44 46.07 -37.89
N PRO A 358 49.26 46.93 -36.86
CA PRO A 358 49.59 46.73 -35.43
C PRO A 358 48.49 47.33 -34.49
N ARG A 359 48.59 47.57 -33.17
CA ARG A 359 49.59 47.58 -32.08
C ARG A 359 48.80 47.70 -30.75
N GLN A 360 49.48 47.37 -29.64
CA GLN A 360 49.35 47.80 -28.22
C GLN A 360 48.29 48.88 -27.89
N GLU A 361 47.58 48.83 -26.76
CA GLU A 361 48.04 48.70 -25.36
C GLU A 361 47.23 47.73 -24.50
#